data_AF-A0A5P8W196-F1
#
_entry.id   AF-A0A5P8W196-F1
#
_cell.length_a   1.000
_cell.length_b   1.000
_cell.length_c   1.000
_cell.angle_alpha   90.00
_cell.angle_beta   90.00
_cell.angle_gamma   90.00
#
_symmetry.space_group_name_H-M   'P 1'
#
loop_
_entity.id
_entity.type
_entity.pdbx_description
1 polymer ?
#
loop_
_entity_poly.entity_id
_entity_poly.type
_entity_poly.pdbx_seq_one_letter_code
_entity_poly.pdbx_strand_id
1 'polypeptide(L)'
;MSLIFYYVVTEASTQQGSNLPGKREVLQGFTVTQDENNWLDEDFRNIPCQLKSKLKECPDFQIISEKRKLENEKLKTESEIKSEFERKKRISTIKYTSSLFIFFVLMGSLLYLSFNKDKLEKKPWYDLAVNSVYTVLFVIPGSLLAKAFSDLK
;
A
#
# COMPACT_ATOMS: atom_id res chain seq x y z
N MET A 1 -46.51 -12.29 5.49
CA MET A 1 -45.84 -12.53 4.19
C MET A 1 -44.54 -11.76 4.18
N SER A 2 -43.40 -12.44 4.08
CA SER A 2 -42.07 -11.83 4.02
C SER A 2 -41.65 -11.66 2.56
N LEU A 3 -41.35 -10.42 2.15
CA LEU A 3 -40.74 -10.15 0.83
C LEU A 3 -39.28 -10.59 0.87
N ILE A 4 -38.89 -11.50 -0.03
CA ILE A 4 -37.50 -11.94 -0.22
C ILE A 4 -36.97 -11.27 -1.48
N PHE A 5 -35.95 -10.43 -1.33
CA PHE A 5 -35.26 -9.80 -2.45
C PHE A 5 -34.07 -10.66 -2.87
N TYR A 6 -34.12 -11.19 -4.09
CA TYR A 6 -32.99 -11.89 -4.70
C TYR A 6 -32.11 -10.86 -5.42
N TYR A 7 -30.93 -10.58 -4.87
CA TYR A 7 -29.91 -9.81 -5.57
C TYR A 7 -29.17 -10.71 -6.54
N VAL A 8 -29.47 -10.58 -7.83
CA VAL A 8 -28.70 -11.23 -8.90
C VAL A 8 -27.61 -10.27 -9.36
N VAL A 9 -26.37 -10.55 -8.98
CA VAL A 9 -25.20 -9.87 -9.54
C VAL A 9 -24.95 -10.46 -10.93
N THR A 10 -25.34 -9.73 -11.98
CA THR A 10 -24.98 -10.08 -13.36
C THR A 10 -23.84 -9.19 -13.82
N GLU A 11 -22.87 -9.77 -14.54
CA GLU A 11 -21.90 -8.97 -15.29
C GLU A 11 -22.65 -8.11 -16.30
N ALA A 12 -22.39 -6.80 -16.30
CA ALA A 12 -23.04 -5.88 -17.22
C ALA A 12 -22.63 -6.27 -18.66
N SER A 13 -23.53 -6.93 -19.38
CA SER A 13 -23.37 -7.23 -20.80
C SER A 13 -23.06 -5.94 -21.55
N THR A 14 -21.85 -5.86 -22.10
CA THR A 14 -21.40 -4.78 -22.98
C THR A 14 -21.97 -4.88 -24.39
N GLN A 15 -22.79 -5.89 -24.67
CA GLN A 15 -23.34 -6.12 -26.00
C GLN A 15 -24.83 -5.73 -26.07
N GLN A 16 -25.07 -4.66 -26.83
CA GLN A 16 -26.33 -4.32 -27.50
C GLN A 16 -27.58 -4.15 -26.62
N GLY A 17 -27.61 -3.04 -25.92
CA GLY A 17 -28.85 -2.41 -25.50
C GLY A 17 -28.49 -1.06 -24.91
N SER A 18 -28.71 0.02 -25.65
CA SER A 18 -28.40 1.39 -25.24
C SER A 18 -28.68 1.57 -23.76
N ASN A 19 -27.71 2.06 -22.97
CA ASN A 19 -27.87 2.37 -21.54
C ASN A 19 -28.80 3.59 -21.36
N LEU A 20 -30.00 3.49 -21.91
CA LEU A 20 -31.08 4.43 -21.76
C LEU A 20 -31.62 4.24 -20.34
N PRO A 21 -31.60 5.27 -19.51
CA PRO A 21 -32.20 5.20 -18.19
C PRO A 21 -33.72 5.03 -18.33
N GLY A 22 -34.31 4.27 -17.40
CA GLY A 22 -35.73 3.88 -17.48
C GLY A 22 -36.02 2.66 -18.35
N LYS A 23 -35.07 1.74 -18.53
CA LYS A 23 -35.28 0.48 -19.30
C LYS A 23 -36.50 -0.29 -18.79
N ARG A 24 -37.63 -0.13 -19.47
CA ARG A 24 -38.87 -0.88 -19.24
C ARG A 24 -38.67 -2.39 -19.44
N GLU A 25 -37.69 -2.75 -20.26
CA GLU A 25 -37.24 -4.12 -20.48
C GLU A 25 -36.74 -4.82 -19.20
N VAL A 26 -36.30 -4.07 -18.18
CA VAL A 26 -35.89 -4.64 -16.88
C VAL A 26 -37.10 -4.98 -16.00
N LEU A 27 -38.24 -4.33 -16.25
CA LEU A 27 -39.48 -4.50 -15.48
C LEU A 27 -40.35 -5.65 -16.02
N GLN A 28 -39.80 -6.53 -16.89
CA GLN A 28 -40.50 -7.66 -17.51
C GLN A 28 -41.43 -8.38 -16.53
N GLY A 29 -42.73 -8.30 -16.78
CA GLY A 29 -43.79 -8.97 -15.99
C GLY A 29 -44.55 -8.09 -14.99
N PHE A 30 -44.15 -6.83 -14.78
CA PHE A 30 -44.87 -5.90 -13.91
C PHE A 30 -45.71 -4.90 -14.72
N THR A 31 -46.99 -4.72 -14.35
CA THR A 31 -47.85 -3.66 -14.88
C THR A 31 -47.46 -2.33 -14.24
N VAL A 32 -46.76 -1.50 -15.00
CA VAL A 32 -46.37 -0.14 -14.61
C VAL A 32 -47.58 0.79 -14.78
N THR A 33 -47.87 1.58 -13.74
CA THR A 33 -48.94 2.58 -13.79
C THR A 33 -48.59 3.73 -14.75
N GLN A 34 -49.59 4.51 -15.17
CA GLN A 34 -49.34 5.64 -16.07
C GLN A 34 -48.39 6.67 -15.45
N ASP A 35 -48.50 6.92 -14.15
CA ASP A 35 -47.64 7.87 -13.44
C ASP A 35 -46.19 7.39 -13.38
N GLU A 36 -45.98 6.09 -13.15
CA GLU A 36 -44.65 5.48 -13.18
C GLU A 36 -44.05 5.49 -14.60
N ASN A 37 -44.86 5.26 -15.64
CA ASN A 37 -44.42 5.39 -17.03
C ASN A 37 -44.00 6.83 -17.34
N ASN A 38 -44.79 7.82 -16.93
CA ASN A 38 -44.47 9.23 -17.09
C ASN A 38 -43.17 9.58 -16.33
N TRP A 39 -42.98 9.03 -15.13
CA TRP A 39 -41.76 9.21 -14.34
C TRP A 39 -40.53 8.60 -15.00
N LEU A 40 -40.65 7.44 -15.66
CA LEU A 40 -39.57 6.80 -16.42
C LEU A 40 -39.18 7.59 -17.67
N ASP A 41 -40.10 8.36 -18.23
CA ASP A 41 -39.90 9.17 -19.44
C ASP A 41 -39.35 10.58 -19.16
N GLU A 42 -39.08 10.93 -17.89
CA GLU A 42 -38.55 12.26 -17.57
C GLU A 42 -37.18 12.53 -18.22
N ASP A 43 -37.07 13.69 -18.87
CA ASP A 43 -35.89 14.13 -19.64
C ASP A 43 -34.58 14.09 -18.84
N PHE A 44 -34.66 14.38 -17.54
CA PHE A 44 -33.49 14.45 -16.67
C PHE A 44 -32.76 13.11 -16.54
N ARG A 45 -33.44 12.00 -16.79
CA ARG A 45 -32.85 10.66 -16.73
C ARG A 45 -31.82 10.49 -17.83
N ASN A 46 -32.17 10.83 -19.05
CA ASN A 46 -31.36 10.63 -20.25
C ASN A 46 -30.11 11.52 -20.30
N ILE A 47 -30.06 12.55 -19.47
CA ILE A 47 -28.97 13.53 -19.44
C ILE A 47 -28.16 13.35 -18.14
N PRO A 48 -26.93 12.81 -18.20
CA PRO A 48 -26.12 12.51 -17.02
C PRO A 48 -25.93 13.69 -16.06
N CYS A 49 -25.82 14.91 -16.60
CA CYS A 49 -25.68 16.13 -15.81
C CYS A 49 -26.94 16.46 -15.00
N GLN A 50 -28.13 16.28 -15.58
CA GLN A 50 -29.42 16.57 -14.94
C GLN A 50 -29.79 15.47 -13.94
N LEU A 51 -29.50 14.21 -14.26
CA LEU A 51 -29.64 13.12 -13.32
C LEU A 51 -28.76 13.35 -12.08
N LYS A 52 -27.52 13.79 -12.28
CA LYS A 52 -26.60 14.10 -11.18
C LYS A 52 -27.06 15.29 -10.35
N SER A 53 -27.70 16.31 -10.93
CA SER A 53 -28.28 17.41 -10.15
C SER A 53 -29.45 16.94 -9.32
N LYS A 54 -30.36 16.13 -9.89
CA LYS A 54 -31.49 15.56 -9.15
C LYS A 54 -31.07 14.62 -8.03
N LEU A 55 -30.06 13.78 -8.26
CA LEU A 55 -29.47 12.93 -7.22
C LEU A 55 -28.93 13.75 -6.05
N LYS A 56 -28.34 14.93 -6.29
CA LYS A 56 -27.85 15.81 -5.22
C LYS A 56 -28.96 16.42 -4.37
N GLU A 57 -30.18 16.54 -4.91
CA GLU A 57 -31.34 17.01 -4.15
C GLU A 57 -31.83 15.94 -3.15
N CYS A 58 -31.53 14.66 -3.38
CA CYS A 58 -31.94 13.57 -2.51
C CYS A 58 -31.08 13.50 -1.22
N PRO A 59 -31.68 13.47 -0.02
CA PRO A 59 -30.94 13.37 1.24
C PRO A 59 -30.17 12.05 1.36
N ASP A 60 -30.75 10.94 0.90
CA ASP A 60 -30.10 9.62 0.95
C ASP A 60 -28.80 9.58 0.14
N PHE A 61 -28.79 10.26 -1.02
CA PHE A 61 -27.60 10.34 -1.85
C PHE A 61 -26.50 11.15 -1.16
N GLN A 62 -26.85 12.23 -0.44
CA GLN A 62 -25.88 13.03 0.31
C GLN A 62 -25.20 12.17 1.38
N ILE A 63 -25.98 11.43 2.18
CA ILE A 63 -25.48 10.51 3.22
C ILE A 63 -24.52 9.46 2.63
N ILE A 64 -24.91 8.81 1.53
CA ILE A 64 -24.07 7.81 0.87
C ILE A 64 -22.79 8.46 0.32
N SER A 65 -22.90 9.65 -0.28
CA SER A 65 -21.76 10.35 -0.87
C SER A 65 -20.73 10.77 0.18
N GLU A 66 -21.18 11.25 1.34
CA GLU A 66 -20.32 11.64 2.46
C GLU A 66 -19.64 10.43 3.08
N LYS A 67 -20.40 9.34 3.30
CA LYS A 67 -19.84 8.08 3.80
C LYS A 67 -18.72 7.57 2.89
N ARG A 68 -18.92 7.59 1.57
CA ARG A 68 -17.89 7.19 0.59
C ARG A 68 -16.67 8.09 0.61
N LYS A 69 -16.84 9.41 0.76
CA LYS A 69 -15.71 10.34 0.88
C LYS A 69 -14.87 10.04 2.11
N LEU A 70 -15.52 9.88 3.27
CA LEU A 70 -14.84 9.56 4.52
C LEU A 70 -14.09 8.22 4.44
N GLU A 71 -14.69 7.20 3.83
CA GLU A 71 -14.06 5.90 3.63
C GLU A 71 -12.84 6.00 2.71
N ASN A 72 -12.92 6.76 1.61
CA ASN A 72 -11.80 7.01 0.72
C ASN A 72 -10.66 7.77 1.41
N GLU A 73 -10.96 8.76 2.25
CA GLU A 73 -9.95 9.50 3.03
C GLU A 73 -9.24 8.59 4.06
N LYS A 74 -9.99 7.70 4.72
CA LYS A 74 -9.43 6.70 5.64
C LYS A 74 -8.52 5.73 4.89
N LEU A 75 -8.98 5.19 3.76
CA LEU A 75 -8.18 4.29 2.92
C LEU A 75 -6.91 4.95 2.42
N LYS A 76 -6.99 6.23 2.02
CA LYS A 76 -5.82 7.01 1.60
C LYS A 76 -4.82 7.15 2.76
N THR A 77 -5.28 7.58 3.93
CA THR A 77 -4.44 7.72 5.12
C THR A 77 -3.77 6.40 5.52
N GLU A 78 -4.54 5.30 5.53
CA GLU A 78 -4.00 3.97 5.85
C GLU A 78 -2.96 3.51 4.83
N SER A 79 -3.20 3.77 3.54
CA SER A 79 -2.24 3.46 2.47
C SER A 79 -0.94 4.26 2.60
N GLU A 80 -1.02 5.54 3.01
CA GLU A 80 0.13 6.40 3.25
C GLU A 80 0.96 5.88 4.43
N ILE A 81 0.32 5.58 5.57
CA ILE A 81 0.98 5.01 6.77
C ILE A 81 1.65 3.67 6.42
N LYS A 82 0.95 2.80 5.70
CA LYS A 82 1.48 1.50 5.27
C LYS A 82 2.70 1.67 4.36
N SER A 83 2.65 2.61 3.42
CA SER A 83 3.76 2.89 2.51
C SER A 83 4.99 3.44 3.26
N GLU A 84 4.78 4.28 4.28
CA GLU A 84 5.86 4.83 5.09
C GLU A 84 6.51 3.74 5.95
N PHE A 85 5.70 2.86 6.54
CA PHE A 85 6.18 1.71 7.29
C PHE A 85 7.02 0.76 6.40
N GLU A 86 6.54 0.43 5.21
CA GLU A 86 7.27 -0.39 4.25
C GLU A 86 8.58 0.27 3.80
N ARG A 87 8.59 1.59 3.60
CA ARG A 87 9.83 2.34 3.29
C ARG A 87 10.83 2.26 4.44
N LYS A 88 10.40 2.50 5.68
CA LYS A 88 11.24 2.39 6.89
C LYS A 88 11.79 0.96 7.04
N LYS A 89 10.96 -0.05 6.82
CA LYS A 89 11.34 -1.46 6.84
C LYS A 89 12.41 -1.78 5.78
N ARG A 90 12.21 -1.37 4.52
CA ARG A 90 13.20 -1.56 3.45
C ARG A 90 14.54 -0.91 3.76
N ILE A 91 14.54 0.34 4.25
CA ILE A 91 15.78 1.03 4.65
C ILE A 91 16.48 0.28 5.78
N SER A 92 15.72 -0.19 6.78
CA SER A 92 16.26 -1.01 7.87
C SER A 92 16.88 -2.32 7.35
N THR A 93 16.18 -3.04 6.49
CA THR A 93 16.67 -4.27 5.87
C THR A 93 17.95 -4.03 5.08
N ILE A 94 18.02 -2.98 4.25
CA ILE A 94 19.23 -2.64 3.48
C ILE A 94 20.41 -2.33 4.39
N LYS A 95 20.18 -1.56 5.47
CA LYS A 95 21.24 -1.25 6.45
C LYS A 95 21.76 -2.53 7.11
N TYR A 96 20.87 -3.44 7.50
CA TYR A 96 21.25 -4.69 8.12
C TYR A 96 22.01 -5.61 7.15
N THR A 97 21.52 -5.80 5.93
CA THR A 97 22.18 -6.65 4.93
C THR A 97 23.53 -6.07 4.51
N SER A 98 23.64 -4.76 4.33
CA SER A 98 24.92 -4.10 4.03
C SER A 98 25.92 -4.27 5.18
N SER A 99 25.47 -4.12 6.43
CA SER A 99 26.32 -4.32 7.61
C SER A 99 26.82 -5.76 7.70
N LEU A 100 25.93 -6.73 7.50
CA LEU A 100 26.26 -8.16 7.49
C LEU A 100 27.29 -8.50 6.39
N PHE A 101 27.11 -7.95 5.18
CA PHE A 101 28.04 -8.13 4.08
C PHE A 101 29.43 -7.58 4.41
N ILE A 102 29.51 -6.35 4.94
CA ILE A 102 30.78 -5.74 5.38
C ILE A 102 31.45 -6.61 6.44
N PHE A 103 30.69 -7.14 7.41
CA PHE A 103 31.22 -8.03 8.43
C PHE A 103 31.87 -9.28 7.81
N PHE A 104 31.22 -9.94 6.85
CA PHE A 104 31.79 -11.10 6.17
C PHE A 104 33.04 -10.75 5.34
N VAL A 105 33.06 -9.59 4.67
CA VAL A 105 34.24 -9.12 3.94
C VAL A 105 35.42 -8.89 4.88
N LEU A 106 35.19 -8.27 6.04
CA LEU A 106 36.23 -8.02 7.05
C LEU A 106 36.73 -9.32 7.69
N MET A 107 35.82 -10.24 8.02
CA MET A 107 36.20 -11.56 8.55
C MET A 107 36.99 -12.39 7.53
N GLY A 108 36.56 -12.40 6.25
CA GLY A 108 37.30 -13.05 5.17
C GLY A 108 38.69 -12.43 4.97
N SER A 109 38.80 -11.10 5.10
CA SER A 109 40.07 -10.38 5.03
C SER A 109 41.01 -10.78 6.17
N LEU A 110 40.51 -10.90 7.42
CA LEU A 110 41.31 -11.40 8.54
C LEU A 110 41.78 -12.83 8.32
N LEU A 111 40.89 -13.71 7.86
CA LEU A 111 41.24 -15.09 7.57
C LEU A 111 42.33 -15.16 6.50
N TYR A 112 42.21 -14.37 5.43
CA TYR A 112 43.22 -14.30 4.37
C TYR A 112 44.58 -13.81 4.89
N LEU A 113 44.58 -12.72 5.70
CA LEU A 113 45.79 -12.17 6.30
C LEU A 113 46.44 -13.18 7.26
N SER A 114 45.62 -13.90 8.04
CA SER A 114 46.08 -14.92 8.98
C SER A 114 46.70 -16.13 8.26
N PHE A 115 46.07 -16.65 7.20
CA PHE A 115 46.62 -17.78 6.43
C PHE A 115 47.90 -17.43 5.67
N ASN A 116 48.08 -16.17 5.28
CA ASN A 116 49.25 -15.72 4.53
C ASN A 116 50.27 -14.96 5.39
N LYS A 117 50.17 -15.08 6.73
CA LYS A 117 50.97 -14.32 7.68
C LYS A 117 52.46 -14.39 7.37
N ASP A 118 53.01 -15.58 7.20
CA ASP A 118 54.46 -15.79 6.99
C ASP A 118 55.05 -15.03 5.79
N LYS A 119 54.22 -14.76 4.78
CA LYS A 119 54.61 -14.03 3.57
C LYS A 119 54.30 -12.54 3.66
N LEU A 120 53.26 -12.16 4.40
CA LEU A 120 52.71 -10.80 4.43
C LEU A 120 53.21 -9.98 5.61
N GLU A 121 53.57 -10.60 6.73
CA GLU A 121 54.04 -9.91 7.96
C GLU A 121 55.30 -9.07 7.72
N LYS A 122 56.11 -9.44 6.74
CA LYS A 122 57.30 -8.65 6.34
C LYS A 122 56.96 -7.37 5.58
N LYS A 123 55.70 -7.16 5.17
CA LYS A 123 55.30 -5.99 4.40
C LYS A 123 54.92 -4.84 5.33
N PRO A 124 55.36 -3.60 5.03
CA PRO A 124 55.16 -2.45 5.94
C PRO A 124 53.69 -2.06 6.15
N TRP A 125 52.78 -2.50 5.28
CA TRP A 125 51.35 -2.21 5.40
C TRP A 125 50.57 -3.28 6.18
N TYR A 126 51.17 -4.43 6.51
CA TYR A 126 50.47 -5.56 7.11
C TYR A 126 49.90 -5.22 8.48
N ASP A 127 50.73 -4.66 9.37
CA ASP A 127 50.31 -4.29 10.72
C ASP A 127 49.20 -3.22 10.69
N LEU A 128 49.31 -2.26 9.77
CA LEU A 128 48.27 -1.25 9.56
C LEU A 128 46.96 -1.88 9.11
N ALA A 129 47.01 -2.81 8.15
CA ALA A 129 45.83 -3.49 7.64
C ALA A 129 45.16 -4.34 8.73
N VAL A 130 45.92 -5.16 9.45
CA VAL A 130 45.41 -5.99 10.54
C VAL A 130 44.77 -5.13 11.64
N ASN A 131 45.46 -4.08 12.10
CA ASN A 131 44.94 -3.17 13.13
C ASN A 131 43.68 -2.43 12.67
N SER A 132 43.61 -2.01 11.41
CA SER A 132 42.42 -1.35 10.87
C SER A 132 41.19 -2.28 10.89
N VAL A 133 41.37 -3.55 10.51
CA VAL A 133 40.28 -4.52 10.50
C VAL A 133 39.83 -4.86 11.93
N TYR A 134 40.77 -5.03 12.87
CA TYR A 134 40.44 -5.21 14.29
C TYR A 134 39.69 -4.00 14.88
N THR A 135 40.13 -2.78 14.56
CA THR A 135 39.49 -1.55 15.05
C THR A 135 38.05 -1.49 14.56
N VAL A 136 37.79 -1.75 13.28
CA VAL A 136 36.44 -1.72 12.72
C VAL A 136 35.55 -2.83 13.31
N LEU A 137 36.09 -4.05 13.50
CA LEU A 137 35.31 -5.18 14.02
C LEU A 137 34.99 -5.09 15.52
N PHE A 138 35.85 -4.48 16.34
CA PHE A 138 35.68 -4.48 17.80
C PHE A 138 35.28 -3.11 18.36
N VAL A 139 35.83 -2.01 17.84
CA VAL A 139 35.59 -0.67 18.40
C VAL A 139 34.21 -0.13 17.99
N ILE A 140 33.77 -0.40 16.76
CA ILE A 140 32.47 0.08 16.28
C ILE A 140 31.31 -0.63 16.99
N PRO A 141 31.27 -1.97 17.10
CA PRO A 141 30.22 -2.62 17.88
C PRO A 141 30.29 -2.28 19.37
N GLY A 142 31.50 -2.15 19.93
CA GLY A 142 31.71 -1.78 21.33
C GLY A 142 31.15 -0.39 21.66
N SER A 143 31.39 0.61 20.80
CA SER A 143 30.86 1.97 20.99
C SER A 143 29.34 2.06 20.82
N LEU A 144 28.76 1.27 19.90
CA LEU A 144 27.30 1.17 19.74
C LEU A 144 26.62 0.54 20.96
N LEU A 145 27.21 -0.53 21.51
CA LEU A 145 26.73 -1.16 22.74
C LEU A 145 26.84 -0.18 23.93
N ALA A 146 27.96 0.49 24.09
CA ALA A 146 28.15 1.49 25.15
C ALA A 146 27.09 2.59 25.10
N LYS A 147 26.73 3.07 23.90
CA LYS A 147 25.66 4.06 23.72
C LYS A 147 24.27 3.50 24.05
N ALA A 148 23.98 2.27 23.64
CA ALA A 148 22.70 1.63 23.97
C ALA A 148 22.53 1.47 25.50
N PHE A 149 23.61 1.12 26.22
CA PHE A 149 23.60 1.02 27.68
C PHE A 149 23.58 2.37 28.40
N SER A 150 24.15 3.44 27.82
CA SER A 150 24.06 4.78 28.41
C SER A 150 22.65 5.37 28.33
N ASP A 151 21.91 5.09 27.26
CA ASP A 151 20.53 5.58 27.08
C ASP A 151 19.50 4.82 27.95
N LEU A 152 19.92 3.75 28.62
CA LEU A 152 19.11 2.90 29.49
C LEU A 152 19.15 3.32 30.99
N LYS A 153 19.97 4.30 31.36
CA LYS A 153 20.19 4.77 32.74
C LYS A 153 19.62 6.16 32.97
#